data_AF-A0A2D5T8V1-F1
#
_entry.id   AF-A0A2D5T8V1-F1
#
_cell.length_a   1.000
_cell.length_b   1.000
_cell.length_c   1.000
_cell.angle_alpha   90.00
_cell.angle_beta   90.00
_cell.angle_gamma   90.00
#
_symmetry.space_group_name_H-M   'P 1'
#
loop_
_entity.id
_entity.type
_entity.pdbx_description
1 polymer ?
#
loop_
_entity_poly.entity_id
_entity_poly.type
_entity_poly.pdbx_seq_one_letter_code
_entity_poly.pdbx_strand_id
1 'polypeptide(L)' 'EKLKDLTRGKRINRDNLTNFIKTLEIPETEIKRLLDLTPDSYIGLAEKLARDI' A
#
# COMPACT_ATOMS: atom_id res chain seq x y z
N GLU A 1 -11.50 -0.75 -8.99
CA GLU A 1 -11.60 -2.16 -9.42
C GLU A 1 -10.25 -2.90 -9.46
N LYS A 2 -9.17 -2.32 -10.00
CA LYS A 2 -7.82 -2.94 -10.14
C LYS A 2 -7.25 -3.68 -8.90
N LEU A 3 -7.50 -3.19 -7.68
CA LEU A 3 -6.95 -3.78 -6.45
C LEU A 3 -7.68 -5.09 -6.03
N LYS A 4 -8.95 -5.22 -6.41
CA LYS A 4 -9.78 -6.39 -6.09
C LYS A 4 -9.37 -7.59 -6.94
N ASP A 5 -8.90 -7.36 -8.15
CA ASP A 5 -8.41 -8.41 -9.05
C ASP A 5 -7.04 -8.96 -8.62
N LEU A 6 -6.20 -8.10 -8.04
CA LEU A 6 -4.89 -8.49 -7.51
C LEU A 6 -4.98 -9.37 -6.25
N THR A 7 -5.97 -9.08 -5.40
CA THR A 7 -6.11 -9.70 -4.07
C THR A 7 -7.06 -10.89 -4.04
N ARG A 8 -7.85 -11.12 -5.10
CA ARG A 8 -8.82 -12.22 -5.15
C ARG A 8 -8.12 -13.55 -5.42
N GLY A 9 -8.09 -14.41 -4.40
CA GLY A 9 -7.62 -15.80 -4.52
C GLY A 9 -6.09 -15.97 -4.60
N LYS A 10 -5.31 -14.90 -4.37
CA LYS A 10 -3.84 -14.93 -4.43
C LYS A 10 -3.24 -14.40 -3.12
N ARG A 11 -2.17 -15.05 -2.64
CA ARG A 11 -1.33 -14.49 -1.58
C ARG A 11 -0.58 -13.29 -2.14
N ILE A 12 -0.78 -12.13 -1.54
CA ILE A 12 -0.01 -10.92 -1.83
C ILE A 12 1.31 -11.02 -1.07
N ASN A 13 2.42 -10.81 -1.78
CA ASN A 13 3.74 -10.58 -1.20
C ASN A 13 4.21 -9.17 -1.60
N ARG A 14 5.31 -8.71 -1.00
CA ARG A 14 5.88 -7.38 -1.28
C ARG A 14 6.19 -7.21 -2.77
N ASP A 15 6.77 -8.21 -3.42
CA ASP A 15 7.14 -8.16 -4.83
C ASP A 15 5.93 -7.98 -5.77
N ASN A 16 4.85 -8.74 -5.53
CA ASN A 16 3.62 -8.64 -6.35
C ASN A 16 2.94 -7.29 -6.15
N LEU A 17 2.98 -6.73 -4.94
CA LEU A 17 2.44 -5.41 -4.65
C LEU A 17 3.27 -4.30 -5.33
N THR A 18 4.59 -4.36 -5.23
CA THR A 18 5.51 -3.43 -5.90
C THR A 18 5.35 -3.46 -7.43
N ASN A 19 5.23 -4.65 -8.01
CA ASN A 19 4.99 -4.80 -9.43
C ASN A 19 3.63 -4.22 -9.83
N PHE A 20 2.58 -4.44 -9.04
CA PHE A 20 1.28 -3.82 -9.28
C PHE A 20 1.33 -2.29 -9.22
N ILE A 21 2.01 -1.71 -8.23
CA ILE A 21 2.15 -0.26 -8.10
C ILE A 21 2.84 0.34 -9.34
N LYS A 22 3.83 -0.35 -9.91
CA LYS A 22 4.50 0.07 -11.17
C LYS A 22 3.60 0.02 -12.41
N THR A 23 2.53 -0.78 -12.40
CA THR A 23 1.54 -0.84 -13.49
C THR A 23 0.46 0.25 -13.40
N LEU A 24 0.46 1.05 -12.33
CA LEU A 24 -0.47 2.17 -12.19
C LEU A 24 0.03 3.36 -13.00
N GLU A 25 -0.83 3.88 -13.88
CA GLU A 25 -0.61 5.13 -14.61
C GLU A 25 -0.86 6.33 -13.69
N ILE A 26 -0.01 6.51 -12.69
CA ILE A 26 -0.03 7.62 -11.74
C ILE A 26 1.32 8.34 -11.73
N PRO A 27 1.40 9.57 -11.22
CA PRO A 27 2.66 10.31 -11.16
C PRO A 27 3.75 9.54 -10.39
N GLU A 28 5.01 9.66 -10.83
CA GLU A 28 6.15 8.98 -10.18
C GLU A 28 6.29 9.31 -8.69
N THR A 29 5.87 10.52 -8.30
CA THR A 29 5.85 10.95 -6.89
C THR A 29 4.91 10.10 -6.05
N GLU A 30 3.74 9.75 -6.58
CA GLU A 30 2.78 8.86 -5.92
C GLU A 30 3.25 7.40 -5.98
N ILE A 31 3.89 6.97 -7.08
CA ILE A 31 4.53 5.64 -7.15
C ILE A 31 5.56 5.49 -6.04
N LYS A 32 6.47 6.46 -5.87
CA LYS A 32 7.49 6.43 -4.81
C LYS A 32 6.86 6.39 -3.42
N ARG A 33 5.86 7.22 -3.17
CA ARG A 33 5.13 7.24 -1.89
C ARG A 33 4.47 5.89 -1.59
N LEU A 34 3.88 5.23 -2.60
CA LEU A 34 3.26 3.92 -2.45
C LEU A 34 4.30 2.80 -2.25
N LEU A 35 5.49 2.94 -2.83
CA LEU A 35 6.59 1.97 -2.64
C LEU A 35 7.26 2.08 -1.27
N ASP A 36 7.29 3.29 -0.69
CA ASP A 36 7.82 3.53 0.66
C ASP A 36 6.84 3.11 1.78
N LEU A 37 5.58 2.86 1.44
CA LEU A 37 4.60 2.34 2.41
C LEU A 37 4.96 0.93 2.86
N THR A 38 4.97 0.73 4.17
CA THR A 38 5.17 -0.58 4.81
C THR A 38 3.97 -0.94 5.67
N PRO A 39 3.70 -2.23 5.93
CA PRO A 39 2.61 -2.62 6.84
C PRO A 39 2.74 -1.95 8.21
N ASP A 40 3.97 -1.82 8.72
CA ASP A 40 4.29 -1.22 10.01
C ASP A 40 4.05 0.30 10.03
N SER A 41 4.30 1.00 8.92
CA SER A 41 4.06 2.44 8.80
C SER A 41 2.62 2.79 8.36
N TYR A 42 1.83 1.81 7.92
CA TYR A 42 0.46 2.00 7.46
C TYR A 42 -0.57 1.86 8.60
N ILE A 43 -0.30 2.50 9.73
CA ILE A 43 -1.16 2.48 10.93
C ILE A 43 -2.12 3.67 11.03
N GLY A 44 -2.05 4.61 10.08
CA GLY A 44 -2.95 5.77 10.01
C GLY A 44 -2.91 6.63 11.27
N LEU A 45 -4.09 6.95 11.83
CA LEU A 45 -4.22 7.75 13.05
C LEU A 45 -4.09 6.93 14.34
N ALA A 46 -3.78 5.63 14.26
CA ALA A 46 -3.76 4.75 15.44
C ALA A 46 -2.81 5.25 16.52
N GLU A 47 -1.62 5.72 16.17
CA GLU A 47 -0.67 6.27 17.14
C GLU A 47 -1.23 7.50 17.85
N LYS A 48 -1.84 8.43 17.10
CA LYS A 48 -2.42 9.65 17.65
C LYS A 48 -3.56 9.33 18.62
N LEU A 49 -4.48 8.46 18.20
CA LEU A 49 -5.62 8.07 19.02
C LEU A 49 -5.19 7.30 20.27
N ALA A 50 -4.13 6.49 20.20
CA ALA A 50 -3.61 5.78 21.38
C ALA A 50 -2.97 6.71 22.42
N ARG A 51 -2.45 7.87 22.01
CA ARG A 51 -1.87 8.89 22.89
C ARG A 51 -2.92 9.84 23.50
N ASP A 52 -4.07 9.98 22.83
CA ASP A 52 -5.19 10.83 23.28
C ASP A 52 -6.15 10.09 24.24
N ILE A 53 -5.77 8.91 24.76
CA ILE A 53 -6.49 8.12 25.79
C ILE A 53 -5.90 8.36 27.17
#